data_AF-A0A7Z2K7Z6-F1
#
_entry.id   AF-A0A7Z2K7Z6-F1
#
_cell.length_a   1.000
_cell.length_b   1.000
_cell.length_c   1.000
_cell.angle_alpha   90.00
_cell.angle_beta   90.00
_cell.angle_gamma   90.00
#
_symmetry.space_group_name_H-M   'P 1'
#
loop_
_entity.id
_entity.type
_entity.pdbx_description
1 polymer ?
#
loop_
_entity_poly.entity_id
_entity_poly.type
_entity_poly.pdbx_seq_one_letter_code
_entity_poly.pdbx_strand_id
1 'polypeptide(L)'
;MEDKLKNLRRDMNETVLKKGEVSEGEKEQIYLKVVQKNKSQRYSTRFFPVFSITLCMILVLILSSPYLSNFYDLGQEENQVTIGDMDEKSRVDNVMSVDKSEVADDEREHSTKDIIIPPENEFMNNIYGMTNQKVFVESDPFIEVHEDYIEITDERIEYMLAILEKAKEKDLYQNYEFYYNTLSEWKKGNFENSVDVHNQIREFNRRYGNKAIRLLTKDEEKEYIEKHFD
;
A
#
# COMPACT_ATOMS: atom_id res chain seq x y z
N MET A 1 -18.21 -23.98 28.36
CA MET A 1 -17.44 -22.80 28.81
C MET A 1 -16.83 -23.05 30.20
N GLU A 2 -17.52 -23.80 31.06
CA GLU A 2 -17.07 -24.17 32.41
C GLU A 2 -15.79 -25.01 32.49
N ASP A 3 -15.58 -25.98 31.58
CA ASP A 3 -14.37 -26.80 31.61
C ASP A 3 -13.08 -26.00 31.32
N LYS A 4 -13.20 -24.91 30.55
CA LYS A 4 -12.09 -23.99 30.26
C LYS A 4 -11.73 -23.15 31.47
N LEU A 5 -12.73 -22.72 32.25
CA LEU A 5 -12.55 -21.99 33.51
C LEU A 5 -12.00 -22.88 34.63
N LYS A 6 -12.36 -24.17 34.64
CA LYS A 6 -11.91 -25.14 35.64
C LYS A 6 -10.40 -25.44 35.51
N ASN A 7 -9.90 -25.50 34.28
CA ASN A 7 -8.47 -25.67 34.02
C ASN A 7 -7.66 -24.41 34.32
N LEU A 8 -8.23 -23.22 34.08
CA LEU A 8 -7.57 -21.94 34.38
C LEU A 8 -7.38 -21.74 35.89
N ARG A 9 -8.37 -22.13 36.71
CA ARG A 9 -8.28 -22.05 38.18
C ARG A 9 -7.28 -23.04 38.77
N ARG A 10 -7.00 -24.15 38.09
CA ARG A 10 -6.09 -25.21 38.56
C ARG A 10 -4.61 -24.84 38.40
N ASP A 11 -4.28 -24.04 37.38
CA ASP A 11 -2.91 -23.64 37.07
C ASP A 11 -2.51 -22.29 37.72
N MET A 12 -3.41 -21.66 38.48
CA MET A 12 -3.13 -20.43 39.23
C MET A 12 -2.47 -20.79 40.58
N ASN A 13 -1.22 -20.36 40.76
CA ASN A 13 -0.46 -20.60 41.98
C ASN A 13 -1.12 -19.91 43.19
N GLU A 14 -0.91 -20.47 44.39
CA GLU A 14 -1.62 -20.13 45.63
C GLU A 14 -1.56 -18.62 45.98
N THR A 15 -0.52 -17.93 45.51
CA THR A 15 -0.33 -16.48 45.67
C THR A 15 -1.43 -15.64 45.01
N VAL A 16 -1.88 -16.01 43.81
CA VAL A 16 -2.91 -15.28 43.04
C VAL A 16 -4.29 -15.47 43.68
N LEU A 17 -4.54 -16.65 44.26
CA LEU A 17 -5.81 -16.98 44.90
C LEU A 17 -5.94 -16.42 46.33
N LYS A 18 -4.81 -16.19 47.04
CA LYS A 18 -4.83 -15.65 48.42
C LYS A 18 -4.66 -14.13 48.53
N LYS A 19 -3.93 -13.48 47.62
CA LYS A 19 -3.59 -12.05 47.76
C LYS A 19 -4.21 -11.12 46.72
N GLY A 20 -4.85 -11.65 45.67
CA GLY A 20 -5.52 -10.84 44.65
C GLY A 20 -4.59 -9.95 43.80
N GLU A 21 -3.29 -10.03 44.02
CA GLU A 21 -2.29 -9.24 43.31
C GLU A 21 -1.42 -10.16 42.47
N VAL A 22 -1.38 -9.88 41.17
CA VAL A 22 -0.50 -10.51 40.18
C VAL A 22 0.57 -9.48 39.85
N SER A 23 1.85 -9.85 39.96
CA SER A 23 2.92 -8.94 39.58
C SER A 23 2.89 -8.64 38.07
N GLU A 24 3.34 -7.46 37.65
CA GLU A 24 3.31 -7.07 36.22
C GLU A 24 4.03 -8.08 35.32
N GLY A 25 5.16 -8.64 35.75
CA GLY A 25 5.86 -9.70 35.01
C GLY A 25 5.08 -11.01 34.88
N GLU A 26 4.26 -11.35 35.88
CA GLU A 26 3.36 -12.51 35.80
C GLU A 26 2.16 -12.26 34.89
N LYS A 27 1.62 -11.02 34.86
CA LYS A 27 0.58 -10.63 33.90
C LYS A 27 1.07 -10.76 32.47
N GLU A 28 2.30 -10.33 32.20
CA GLU A 28 2.92 -10.42 30.88
C GLU A 28 3.16 -11.88 30.46
N GLN A 29 3.62 -12.73 31.38
CA GLN A 29 3.78 -14.17 31.14
C GLN A 29 2.44 -14.88 30.86
N ILE A 30 1.38 -14.52 31.59
CA ILE A 30 0.02 -15.05 31.38
C ILE A 30 -0.51 -14.58 30.02
N TYR A 31 -0.35 -13.30 29.70
CA TYR A 31 -0.75 -12.72 28.42
C TYR A 31 -0.09 -13.43 27.25
N LEU A 32 1.24 -13.59 27.28
CA LEU A 32 2.00 -14.29 26.25
C LEU A 32 1.57 -15.75 26.08
N LYS A 33 1.32 -16.47 27.19
CA LYS A 33 0.82 -17.86 27.13
C LYS A 33 -0.58 -17.96 26.51
N VAL A 34 -1.49 -17.02 26.80
CA VAL A 34 -2.84 -17.02 26.21
C VAL A 34 -2.78 -16.69 24.72
N VAL A 35 -1.98 -15.68 24.32
CA VAL A 35 -1.82 -15.27 22.93
C VAL A 35 -1.15 -16.37 22.09
N GLN A 36 -0.08 -17.00 22.59
CA GLN A 36 0.61 -18.07 21.86
C GLN A 36 -0.20 -19.37 21.80
N LYS A 37 -0.94 -19.74 22.86
CA LYS A 37 -1.76 -20.97 22.86
C LYS A 37 -2.91 -20.91 21.86
N ASN A 38 -3.41 -19.72 21.53
CA ASN A 38 -4.40 -19.53 20.46
C ASN A 38 -3.83 -19.63 19.04
N LYS A 39 -2.50 -19.62 18.84
CA LYS A 39 -1.88 -19.82 17.52
C LYS A 39 -1.89 -21.28 17.04
N SER A 40 -2.03 -22.28 17.92
CA SER A 40 -1.83 -23.70 17.54
C SER A 40 -3.10 -24.53 17.32
N GLN A 41 -4.29 -23.92 17.35
CA GLN A 41 -5.55 -24.64 17.12
C GLN A 41 -6.45 -23.89 16.14
N ARG A 42 -6.06 -23.81 14.87
CA ARG A 42 -7.01 -23.63 13.77
C ARG A 42 -6.49 -24.36 12.53
N TYR A 43 -7.26 -25.38 12.13
CA TYR A 43 -7.01 -26.28 11.01
C TYR A 43 -6.79 -25.54 9.69
N SER A 44 -5.85 -26.04 8.90
CA SER A 44 -5.51 -25.58 7.56
C SER A 44 -6.62 -25.88 6.55
N THR A 45 -7.37 -24.85 6.13
CA THR A 45 -8.13 -24.90 4.88
C THR A 45 -7.27 -24.32 3.75
N ARG A 46 -6.28 -25.10 3.29
CA ARG A 46 -5.47 -24.81 2.09
C ARG A 46 -5.42 -26.02 1.17
N PHE A 47 -6.54 -26.41 0.55
CA PHE A 47 -6.53 -27.45 -0.50
C PHE A 47 -7.64 -27.29 -1.57
N PHE A 48 -8.15 -26.07 -1.82
CA PHE A 48 -9.20 -25.87 -2.85
C PHE A 48 -8.83 -25.09 -4.13
N PRO A 49 -7.75 -24.27 -4.25
CA PRO A 49 -7.52 -23.56 -5.52
C PRO A 49 -6.78 -24.39 -6.58
N VAL A 50 -5.96 -25.39 -6.20
CA VAL A 50 -5.10 -26.12 -7.15
C VAL A 50 -5.90 -27.10 -8.02
N PHE A 51 -6.92 -27.75 -7.46
CA PHE A 51 -7.79 -28.67 -8.22
C PHE A 51 -8.70 -27.94 -9.23
N SER A 52 -9.07 -26.69 -8.97
CA SER A 52 -9.92 -25.91 -9.87
C SER A 52 -9.16 -25.51 -11.15
N ILE A 53 -7.90 -25.10 -11.02
CA ILE A 53 -7.10 -24.60 -12.14
C ILE A 53 -6.69 -25.77 -13.05
N THR A 54 -6.30 -26.91 -12.48
CA THR A 54 -5.93 -28.10 -13.28
C THR A 54 -7.11 -28.67 -14.05
N LEU A 55 -8.31 -28.67 -13.47
CA LEU A 55 -9.54 -29.09 -14.15
C LEU A 55 -9.92 -28.16 -15.31
N CYS A 56 -9.76 -26.85 -15.16
CA CYS A 56 -10.00 -25.88 -16.23
C CYS A 56 -9.02 -26.05 -17.40
N MET A 57 -7.72 -26.28 -17.12
CA MET A 57 -6.73 -26.49 -18.18
C MET A 57 -6.99 -27.77 -18.99
N ILE A 58 -7.44 -28.85 -18.34
CA ILE A 58 -7.81 -30.10 -19.01
C ILE A 58 -9.03 -29.89 -19.92
N LEU A 59 -10.04 -29.12 -19.47
CA LEU A 59 -11.22 -28.81 -20.28
C LEU A 59 -10.87 -27.99 -21.54
N VAL A 60 -9.99 -27.00 -21.42
CA VAL A 60 -9.54 -26.20 -22.58
C VAL A 60 -8.79 -27.06 -23.60
N LEU A 61 -7.95 -27.99 -23.15
CA LEU A 61 -7.22 -28.89 -24.05
C LEU A 61 -8.16 -29.85 -24.80
N ILE A 62 -9.17 -30.41 -24.13
CA ILE A 62 -10.17 -31.30 -24.77
C ILE A 62 -11.00 -30.53 -25.80
N LEU A 63 -11.46 -29.31 -25.47
CA LEU A 63 -12.29 -28.49 -26.36
C LEU A 63 -11.52 -27.92 -27.57
N SER A 64 -10.21 -27.73 -27.46
CA SER A 64 -9.35 -27.23 -28.55
C SER A 64 -8.95 -28.30 -29.59
N SER A 65 -9.09 -29.59 -29.25
CA SER A 65 -8.61 -30.70 -30.08
C SER A 65 -9.21 -30.80 -31.50
N PRO A 66 -10.51 -30.49 -31.77
CA PRO A 66 -11.05 -30.55 -33.13
C PRO A 66 -10.79 -29.28 -33.97
N TYR A 67 -10.24 -28.21 -33.39
CA TYR A 67 -9.96 -26.96 -34.11
C TYR A 67 -8.52 -26.90 -34.66
N LEU A 68 -7.60 -27.66 -34.07
CA LEU A 68 -6.20 -27.70 -34.51
C LEU A 68 -6.01 -28.44 -35.84
N SER A 69 -6.81 -29.48 -36.14
CA SER A 69 -6.68 -30.23 -37.40
C SER A 69 -7.07 -29.42 -38.65
N ASN A 70 -7.94 -28.41 -38.51
CA ASN A 70 -8.38 -27.57 -39.63
C ASN A 70 -7.42 -26.40 -39.95
N PHE A 71 -6.43 -26.14 -39.10
CA PHE A 71 -5.48 -25.03 -39.30
C PHE A 71 -4.23 -25.46 -40.08
N TYR A 72 -3.83 -26.74 -40.01
CA TYR A 72 -2.61 -27.24 -40.66
C TYR A 72 -2.76 -27.57 -42.16
N ASP A 73 -3.96 -27.50 -42.73
CA ASP A 73 -4.25 -27.88 -44.12
C ASP A 73 -4.43 -26.69 -45.09
N LEU A 74 -4.02 -25.48 -44.69
CA LEU A 74 -4.13 -24.25 -45.50
C LEU A 74 -2.79 -23.55 -45.76
N GLY A 75 -1.66 -24.24 -45.56
CA GLY A 75 -0.34 -23.63 -45.52
C GLY A 75 0.68 -24.12 -46.55
N GLN A 76 0.27 -24.78 -47.63
CA GLN A 76 1.18 -25.13 -48.73
C GLN A 76 0.63 -24.74 -50.10
N GLU A 77 1.04 -23.58 -50.58
CA GLU A 77 1.42 -23.40 -51.99
C GLU A 77 2.73 -22.58 -52.04
N GLU A 78 3.77 -23.21 -52.58
CA GLU A 78 5.07 -22.64 -52.89
C GLU A 78 5.13 -22.44 -54.41
N ASN A 79 5.61 -21.28 -54.90
CA ASN A 79 6.61 -21.22 -55.99
C ASN A 79 7.12 -19.79 -56.33
N GLN A 80 8.38 -19.57 -55.95
CA GLN A 80 9.55 -19.23 -56.80
C GLN A 80 9.69 -17.93 -57.65
N VAL A 81 10.81 -17.23 -57.34
CA VAL A 81 11.88 -16.66 -58.22
C VAL A 81 11.59 -15.28 -58.87
N THR A 82 12.41 -14.23 -58.72
CA THR A 82 13.71 -14.00 -59.39
C THR A 82 14.51 -12.80 -58.80
N ILE A 83 15.82 -12.83 -59.04
CA ILE A 83 16.94 -11.93 -58.68
C ILE A 83 16.84 -10.50 -59.30
N GLY A 84 17.32 -9.47 -58.58
CA GLY A 84 17.91 -8.27 -59.22
C GLY A 84 17.78 -6.92 -58.48
N ASP A 85 18.90 -6.47 -57.91
CA ASP A 85 19.39 -5.09 -57.76
C ASP A 85 18.73 -4.02 -56.86
N MET A 86 19.65 -3.29 -56.20
CA MET A 86 19.65 -1.87 -55.79
C MET A 86 18.97 -1.43 -54.47
N ASP A 87 19.84 -1.31 -53.47
CA ASP A 87 20.20 -0.11 -52.70
C ASP A 87 19.19 0.67 -51.81
N GLU A 88 19.75 1.05 -50.65
CA GLU A 88 19.40 2.14 -49.71
C GLU A 88 18.12 2.06 -48.83
N LYS A 89 18.35 1.79 -47.53
CA LYS A 89 18.26 2.76 -46.41
C LYS A 89 17.34 2.40 -45.23
N SER A 90 17.99 2.41 -44.06
CA SER A 90 17.46 2.50 -42.68
C SER A 90 16.82 1.22 -42.13
N ARG A 91 17.03 0.82 -40.87
CA ARG A 91 17.27 1.63 -39.66
C ARG A 91 17.94 0.74 -38.60
N VAL A 92 18.92 1.32 -37.92
CA VAL A 92 19.77 0.72 -36.89
C VAL A 92 19.01 0.63 -35.56
N ASP A 93 19.00 -0.55 -34.96
CA ASP A 93 18.83 -0.76 -33.53
C ASP A 93 20.08 -0.26 -32.80
N ASN A 94 19.96 0.54 -31.74
CA ASN A 94 20.64 0.18 -30.49
C ASN A 94 20.18 0.97 -29.27
N VAL A 95 20.10 0.21 -28.19
CA VAL A 95 20.10 0.56 -26.78
C VAL A 95 21.34 1.40 -26.43
N MET A 96 21.21 2.39 -25.54
CA MET A 96 22.29 2.71 -24.59
C MET A 96 21.80 3.48 -23.36
N SER A 97 22.10 2.90 -22.21
CA SER A 97 22.32 3.46 -20.88
C SER A 97 23.43 4.53 -20.84
N VAL A 98 23.30 5.58 -20.01
CA VAL A 98 24.41 6.40 -19.44
C VAL A 98 23.86 7.04 -18.15
N ASP A 99 24.30 6.67 -16.95
CA ASP A 99 25.54 7.00 -16.21
C ASP A 99 25.47 8.31 -15.39
N LYS A 100 26.01 8.19 -14.19
CA LYS A 100 26.01 9.07 -13.02
C LYS A 100 27.23 9.99 -13.07
N SER A 101 27.04 11.29 -12.89
CA SER A 101 28.13 12.20 -12.50
C SER A 101 27.63 13.29 -11.53
N GLU A 102 28.32 13.41 -10.40
CA GLU A 102 28.25 14.54 -9.46
C GLU A 102 28.76 15.83 -10.10
N VAL A 103 28.11 16.99 -9.83
CA VAL A 103 28.77 18.28 -9.51
C VAL A 103 27.84 19.13 -8.62
N ALA A 104 28.49 19.87 -7.73
CA ALA A 104 28.11 20.83 -6.68
C ALA A 104 26.94 21.81 -6.88
N ASP A 105 26.26 22.04 -5.75
CA ASP A 105 25.93 23.32 -5.09
C ASP A 105 25.75 24.56 -6.00
N ASP A 106 24.50 24.88 -6.32
CA ASP A 106 24.05 26.24 -6.62
C ASP A 106 22.53 26.35 -6.35
N GLU A 107 22.12 27.53 -5.93
CA GLU A 107 20.86 27.91 -5.28
C GLU A 107 19.59 27.37 -5.98
N ARG A 108 18.82 26.51 -5.28
CA ARG A 108 17.51 26.05 -5.76
C ARG A 108 16.44 27.13 -5.55
N GLU A 109 16.41 28.09 -6.45
CA GLU A 109 15.14 28.70 -6.86
C GLU A 109 14.28 27.57 -7.45
N HIS A 110 13.29 27.08 -6.68
CA HIS A 110 12.37 26.04 -7.14
C HIS A 110 11.52 26.62 -8.27
N SER A 111 12.05 26.56 -9.48
CA SER A 111 11.36 26.93 -10.72
C SER A 111 10.08 26.12 -10.80
N THR A 112 8.96 26.75 -10.49
CA THR A 112 7.60 26.21 -10.58
C THR A 112 7.20 25.81 -12.01
N LYS A 113 8.08 25.97 -13.01
CA LYS A 113 7.80 25.64 -14.41
C LYS A 113 7.62 24.14 -14.66
N ASP A 114 8.26 23.27 -13.88
CA ASP A 114 8.27 21.81 -14.15
C ASP A 114 7.44 20.97 -13.15
N ILE A 115 6.45 21.57 -12.48
CA ILE A 115 5.51 20.79 -11.65
C ILE A 115 4.64 19.89 -12.56
N ILE A 116 4.88 18.58 -12.47
CA ILE A 116 4.05 17.53 -13.06
C ILE A 116 2.79 17.37 -12.19
N ILE A 117 1.60 17.42 -12.81
CA ILE A 117 0.33 17.21 -12.11
C ILE A 117 0.03 15.71 -12.13
N PRO A 118 0.07 15.01 -10.98
CA PRO A 118 -0.25 13.59 -10.93
C PRO A 118 -1.77 13.38 -11.08
N PRO A 119 -2.21 12.15 -11.43
CA PRO A 119 -3.60 11.75 -11.28
C PRO A 119 -4.14 11.99 -9.86
N GLU A 120 -5.43 12.32 -9.71
CA GLU A 120 -6.02 12.68 -8.41
C GLU A 120 -5.86 11.56 -7.36
N ASN A 121 -5.99 10.30 -7.77
CA ASN A 121 -5.83 9.16 -6.86
C ASN A 121 -4.42 9.08 -6.26
N GLU A 122 -3.39 9.39 -7.05
CA GLU A 122 -2.01 9.45 -6.56
C GLU A 122 -1.82 10.64 -5.62
N PHE A 123 -2.33 11.82 -5.99
CA PHE A 123 -2.31 13.00 -5.13
C PHE A 123 -3.00 12.76 -3.78
N MET A 124 -4.16 12.12 -3.81
CA MET A 124 -4.93 11.75 -2.63
C MET A 124 -4.20 10.70 -1.78
N ASN A 125 -3.55 9.71 -2.41
CA ASN A 125 -2.71 8.75 -1.70
C ASN A 125 -1.53 9.43 -1.00
N ASN A 126 -0.98 10.50 -1.58
CA ASN A 126 0.06 11.28 -0.93
C ASN A 126 -0.45 11.94 0.36
N ILE A 127 -1.63 12.57 0.32
CA ILE A 127 -2.26 13.14 1.54
C ILE A 127 -2.56 12.03 2.56
N TYR A 128 -3.07 10.87 2.11
CA TYR A 128 -3.33 9.74 3.00
C TYR A 128 -2.05 9.26 3.68
N GLY A 129 -0.96 9.05 2.93
CA GLY A 129 0.32 8.63 3.49
C GLY A 129 0.87 9.63 4.50
N MET A 130 0.71 10.93 4.24
CA MET A 130 1.06 12.00 5.18
C MET A 130 0.29 11.90 6.50
N THR A 131 -1.00 11.56 6.47
CA THR A 131 -1.77 11.44 7.72
C THR A 131 -1.26 10.35 8.67
N ASN A 132 -0.55 9.33 8.17
CA ASN A 132 -0.02 8.25 9.00
C ASN A 132 0.97 8.76 10.06
N GLN A 133 1.68 9.88 9.80
CA GLN A 133 2.54 10.53 10.79
C GLN A 133 1.76 11.18 11.96
N LYS A 134 0.46 11.45 11.78
CA LYS A 134 -0.35 12.20 12.75
C LYS A 134 -1.43 11.38 13.43
N VAL A 135 -1.78 10.21 12.91
CA VAL A 135 -2.97 9.47 13.36
C VAL A 135 -2.61 8.11 13.94
N PHE A 136 -3.29 7.75 15.04
CA PHE A 136 -3.30 6.40 15.54
C PHE A 136 -4.37 5.59 14.82
N VAL A 137 -3.95 4.49 14.21
CA VAL A 137 -4.81 3.55 13.52
C VAL A 137 -4.89 2.27 14.36
N GLU A 138 -6.09 1.89 14.78
CA GLU A 138 -6.27 0.63 15.53
C GLU A 138 -6.03 -0.55 14.61
N SER A 139 -4.99 -1.36 14.87
CA SER A 139 -4.64 -2.48 14.01
C SER A 139 -5.59 -3.68 14.20
N ASP A 140 -6.43 -3.96 13.20
CA ASP A 140 -7.06 -5.27 13.06
C ASP A 140 -6.03 -6.27 12.49
N PRO A 141 -5.64 -7.33 13.21
CA PRO A 141 -4.64 -8.30 12.76
C PRO A 141 -5.06 -9.10 11.54
N PHE A 142 -6.31 -8.99 11.09
CA PHE A 142 -6.84 -9.65 9.89
C PHE A 142 -6.94 -8.72 8.68
N ILE A 143 -6.63 -7.43 8.83
CA ILE A 143 -6.67 -6.44 7.75
C ILE A 143 -5.24 -6.11 7.33
N GLU A 144 -4.91 -6.40 6.07
CA GLU A 144 -3.63 -6.01 5.47
C GLU A 144 -3.60 -4.49 5.31
N VAL A 145 -2.64 -3.84 5.98
CA VAL A 145 -2.45 -2.39 5.90
C VAL A 145 -1.36 -2.12 4.87
N HIS A 146 -1.72 -1.47 3.77
CA HIS A 146 -0.75 -0.88 2.86
C HIS A 146 -0.39 0.51 3.40
N GLU A 147 0.70 0.58 4.17
CA GLU A 147 1.21 1.81 4.74
C GLU A 147 2.13 2.49 3.71
N ASP A 148 1.57 3.47 2.99
CA ASP A 148 2.37 4.44 2.26
C ASP A 148 2.95 5.42 3.32
N TYR A 149 4.26 5.37 3.57
CA TYR A 149 4.94 6.26 4.51
C TYR A 149 5.38 7.51 3.76
N ILE A 150 4.72 8.63 4.04
CA ILE A 150 5.07 9.92 3.44
C ILE A 150 5.21 10.90 4.58
N GLU A 151 6.41 11.43 4.75
CA GLU A 151 6.69 12.37 5.82
C GLU A 151 5.89 13.66 5.60
N ILE A 152 5.50 14.35 6.68
CA ILE A 152 4.99 15.71 6.61
C ILE A 152 6.16 16.66 6.80
N THR A 153 6.47 17.45 5.76
CA THR A 153 7.42 18.56 5.82
C THR A 153 6.80 19.81 5.20
N ASP A 154 7.30 21.00 5.60
CA ASP A 154 6.83 22.27 5.04
C ASP A 154 7.02 22.30 3.52
N GLU A 155 8.20 21.90 3.03
CA GLU A 155 8.50 21.81 1.59
C GLU A 155 7.48 20.93 0.84
N ARG A 156 7.09 19.79 1.44
CA ARG A 156 6.12 18.88 0.81
C ARG A 156 4.71 19.47 0.78
N ILE A 157 4.27 20.12 1.86
CA ILE A 157 2.98 20.80 1.90
C ILE A 157 2.93 21.91 0.84
N GLU A 158 4.00 22.69 0.71
CA GLU A 158 4.11 23.74 -0.30
C GLU A 158 4.09 23.20 -1.72
N TYR A 159 4.85 22.14 -1.98
CA TYR A 159 4.86 21.45 -3.27
C TYR A 159 3.47 20.92 -3.64
N MET A 160 2.76 20.30 -2.69
CA MET A 160 1.41 19.77 -2.94
C MET A 160 0.37 20.88 -3.15
N LEU A 161 0.50 22.02 -2.46
CA LEU A 161 -0.33 23.20 -2.73
C LEU A 161 -0.08 23.75 -4.15
N ALA A 162 1.17 23.80 -4.59
CA ALA A 162 1.50 24.24 -5.95
C ALA A 162 0.97 23.28 -7.04
N ILE A 163 0.93 21.97 -6.77
CA ILE A 163 0.22 21.00 -7.63
C ILE A 163 -1.26 21.34 -7.71
N LEU A 164 -1.92 21.61 -6.57
CA LEU A 164 -3.33 21.96 -6.53
C LEU A 164 -3.63 23.21 -7.36
N GLU A 165 -2.84 24.26 -7.22
CA GLU A 165 -3.00 25.50 -8.00
C GLU A 165 -3.02 25.21 -9.51
N LYS A 166 -2.07 24.42 -10.00
CA LYS A 166 -2.04 24.01 -11.42
C LYS A 166 -3.17 23.06 -11.81
N ALA A 167 -3.57 22.16 -10.91
CA ALA A 167 -4.69 21.25 -11.15
C ALA A 167 -6.02 22.00 -11.26
N LYS A 168 -6.20 23.09 -10.49
CA LYS A 168 -7.38 23.96 -10.53
C LYS A 168 -7.55 24.64 -11.88
N GLU A 169 -6.47 25.17 -12.45
CA GLU A 169 -6.50 25.84 -13.77
C GLU A 169 -7.05 24.93 -14.88
N LYS A 170 -6.87 23.62 -14.71
CA LYS A 170 -7.27 22.58 -15.67
C LYS A 170 -8.50 21.78 -15.23
N ASP A 171 -9.11 22.13 -14.09
CA ASP A 171 -10.26 21.45 -13.50
C ASP A 171 -10.08 19.91 -13.38
N LEU A 172 -8.91 19.48 -12.92
CA LEU A 172 -8.52 18.06 -12.96
C LEU A 172 -8.94 17.23 -11.74
N TYR A 173 -9.18 17.86 -10.59
CA TYR A 173 -9.41 17.16 -9.32
C TYR A 173 -10.83 17.39 -8.81
N GLN A 174 -11.58 16.31 -8.68
CA GLN A 174 -12.96 16.31 -8.20
C GLN A 174 -13.06 16.82 -6.75
N ASN A 175 -12.10 16.47 -5.89
CA ASN A 175 -12.11 16.84 -4.48
C ASN A 175 -11.13 17.97 -4.15
N TYR A 176 -10.85 18.86 -5.12
CA TYR A 176 -9.92 19.98 -4.98
C TYR A 176 -10.07 20.76 -3.66
N GLU A 177 -11.29 21.19 -3.34
CA GLU A 177 -11.57 22.00 -2.15
C GLU A 177 -11.23 21.27 -0.85
N PHE A 178 -11.50 19.97 -0.79
CA PHE A 178 -11.15 19.15 0.38
C PHE A 178 -9.62 19.11 0.58
N TYR A 179 -8.86 18.89 -0.50
CA TYR A 179 -7.41 18.86 -0.43
C TYR A 179 -6.80 20.23 -0.09
N TYR A 180 -7.28 21.28 -0.75
CA TYR A 180 -6.78 22.63 -0.57
C TYR A 180 -6.98 23.12 0.87
N ASN A 181 -8.19 22.92 1.43
CA ASN A 181 -8.47 23.28 2.82
C ASN A 181 -7.62 22.47 3.79
N THR A 182 -7.44 21.17 3.53
CA THR A 182 -6.58 20.30 4.34
C THR A 182 -5.14 20.81 4.38
N LEU A 183 -4.51 20.98 3.22
CA LEU A 183 -3.10 21.41 3.13
C LEU A 183 -2.90 22.85 3.60
N SER A 184 -3.91 23.72 3.45
CA SER A 184 -3.86 25.09 3.95
C SER A 184 -3.86 25.17 5.48
N GLU A 185 -4.57 24.27 6.17
CA GLU A 185 -4.51 24.15 7.63
C GLU A 185 -3.16 23.57 8.07
N TRP A 186 -2.69 22.53 7.39
CA TRP A 186 -1.39 21.91 7.70
C TRP A 186 -0.22 22.87 7.49
N LYS A 187 -0.29 23.74 6.48
CA LYS A 187 0.68 24.82 6.26
C LYS A 187 0.76 25.81 7.42
N LYS A 188 -0.32 25.97 8.20
CA LYS A 188 -0.35 26.81 9.41
C LYS A 188 0.12 26.04 10.66
N GLY A 189 0.54 24.78 10.51
CA GLY A 189 0.85 23.86 11.59
C GLY A 189 -0.38 23.29 12.32
N ASN A 190 -1.58 23.48 11.77
CA ASN A 190 -2.81 22.93 12.35
C ASN A 190 -3.11 21.54 11.78
N PHE A 191 -2.87 20.49 12.58
CA PHE A 191 -3.11 19.08 12.21
C PHE A 191 -4.31 18.47 12.94
N GLU A 192 -5.17 19.27 13.57
CA GLU A 192 -6.29 18.76 14.36
C GLU A 192 -7.28 17.93 13.52
N ASN A 193 -7.35 18.20 12.21
CA ASN A 193 -8.22 17.51 11.27
C ASN A 193 -7.64 16.19 10.70
N SER A 194 -6.42 15.78 11.07
CA SER A 194 -5.75 14.65 10.39
C SER A 194 -6.51 13.33 10.49
N VAL A 195 -7.23 13.08 11.59
CA VAL A 195 -8.08 11.88 11.75
C VAL A 195 -9.24 11.88 10.76
N ASP A 196 -9.93 13.02 10.63
CA ASP A 196 -11.06 13.17 9.72
C ASP A 196 -10.60 13.07 8.26
N VAL A 197 -9.47 13.70 7.93
CA VAL A 197 -8.85 13.63 6.60
C VAL A 197 -8.48 12.20 6.24
N HIS A 198 -7.80 11.48 7.14
CA HIS A 198 -7.41 10.09 6.95
C HIS A 198 -8.64 9.21 6.65
N ASN A 199 -9.66 9.34 7.48
CA ASN A 199 -10.89 8.57 7.37
C ASN A 199 -11.65 8.92 6.08
N GLN A 200 -11.75 10.21 5.73
CA GLN A 200 -12.45 10.67 4.54
C GLN A 200 -11.77 10.15 3.26
N ILE A 201 -10.44 10.23 3.17
CA ILE A 201 -9.70 9.70 2.03
C ILE A 201 -9.82 8.17 1.93
N ARG A 202 -9.84 7.46 3.07
CA ARG A 202 -10.11 6.02 3.07
C ARG A 202 -11.47 5.71 2.43
N GLU A 203 -12.51 6.48 2.77
CA GLU A 203 -13.84 6.32 2.18
C GLU A 203 -13.85 6.66 0.67
N PHE A 204 -13.18 7.73 0.25
CA PHE A 204 -13.03 8.09 -1.17
C PHE A 204 -12.39 6.98 -1.99
N ASN A 205 -11.31 6.40 -1.48
CA ASN A 205 -10.58 5.32 -2.14
C ASN A 205 -11.25 3.95 -2.00
N ARG A 206 -12.34 3.84 -1.22
CA ARG A 206 -12.94 2.54 -0.81
C ARG A 206 -11.86 1.58 -0.28
N ARG A 207 -10.83 2.11 0.37
CA ARG A 207 -9.71 1.31 0.89
C ARG A 207 -10.23 0.43 2.02
N TYR A 208 -9.96 -0.87 1.92
CA TYR A 208 -10.05 -1.77 3.06
C TYR A 208 -8.85 -1.50 3.96
N GLY A 209 -9.10 -1.28 5.24
CA GLY A 209 -8.10 -0.74 6.14
C GLY A 209 -8.70 -0.35 7.47
N ASN A 210 -7.82 -0.19 8.44
CA ASN A 210 -8.20 0.23 9.77
C ASN A 210 -8.55 1.74 9.81
N LYS A 211 -9.41 2.13 10.75
CA LYS A 211 -9.78 3.54 10.91
C LYS A 211 -8.80 4.27 11.82
N ALA A 212 -8.51 5.53 11.47
CA ALA A 212 -7.89 6.44 12.41
C ALA A 212 -8.89 6.75 13.53
N ILE A 213 -8.48 6.56 14.78
CA ILE A 213 -9.36 6.74 15.94
C ILE A 213 -8.98 7.94 16.81
N ARG A 214 -7.74 8.44 16.71
CA ARG A 214 -7.24 9.62 17.41
C ARG A 214 -5.96 10.14 16.76
N LEU A 215 -5.51 11.31 17.18
CA LEU A 215 -4.16 11.80 16.88
C LEU A 215 -3.11 11.02 17.68
N LEU A 216 -1.90 10.92 17.12
CA LEU A 216 -0.72 10.52 17.87
C LEU A 216 -0.38 11.56 18.93
N THR A 217 0.15 11.08 20.05
CA THR A 217 0.87 11.93 21.00
C THR A 217 2.20 12.38 20.40
N LYS A 218 2.83 13.39 20.99
CA LYS A 218 4.13 13.89 20.52
C LYS A 218 5.22 12.80 20.53
N ASP A 219 5.22 11.94 21.54
CA ASP A 219 6.19 10.86 21.67
C ASP A 219 5.95 9.77 20.62
N GLU A 220 4.67 9.41 20.38
CA GLU A 220 4.30 8.46 19.32
C GLU A 220 4.64 9.00 17.92
N GLU A 221 4.40 10.29 17.65
CA GLU A 221 4.80 10.91 16.37
C GLU A 221 6.33 10.91 16.22
N LYS A 222 7.07 11.23 17.29
CA LYS A 222 8.54 11.20 17.26
C LYS A 222 9.05 9.79 16.94
N GLU A 223 8.51 8.77 17.60
CA GLU A 223 8.84 7.36 17.32
C GLU A 223 8.49 6.97 15.89
N TYR A 224 7.35 7.44 15.36
CA TYR A 224 6.96 7.21 13.98
C TYR A 224 7.98 7.80 13.00
N ILE A 225 8.40 9.05 13.20
CA ILE A 225 9.38 9.72 12.35
C ILE A 225 10.72 8.96 12.38
N GLU A 226 11.23 8.67 13.57
CA GLU A 226 12.51 7.95 13.77
C GLU A 226 12.49 6.55 13.12
N LYS A 227 11.33 5.89 13.11
CA LYS A 227 11.20 4.54 12.54
C LYS A 227 11.12 4.53 11.01
N HIS A 228 10.61 5.60 10.40
CA HIS A 228 10.22 5.60 8.99
C HIS A 228 11.07 6.53 8.11
N PHE A 229 11.75 7.53 8.68
CA PHE A 229 12.46 8.56 7.92
C PHE A 229 13.90 8.84 8.38
N ASP A 230 14.34 8.33 9.54
CA ASP A 230 15.73 8.40 10.03
C ASP A 230 16.51 7.08 9.82
#